data_AF-A0A117I8H9-F1
#
_entry.id   AF-A0A117I8H9-F1
#
_cell.length_a   1.000
_cell.length_b   1.000
_cell.length_c   1.000
_cell.angle_alpha   90.00
_cell.angle_beta   90.00
_cell.angle_gamma   90.00
#
_symmetry.space_group_name_H-M   'P 1'
#
loop_
_entity.id
_entity.type
_entity.pdbx_description
1 polymer ?
#
loop_
_entity_poly.entity_id
_entity_poly.type
_entity_poly.pdbx_seq_one_letter_code
_entity_poly.pdbx_strand_id
1 'polypeptide(L)'
;MSVFYELPATELVEGLSTDDAQRILDVMRVGDKIQVTVYTPRTDDDAQDRQNQHESETRLYGAGSYVSLGAFPGTPVDLSRHPQARNRRESSR
;
A
#
# COMPACT_ATOMS: atom_id res chain seq x y z
N MET A 1 4.43 -9.52 13.56
CA MET A 1 2.96 -9.38 13.61
C MET A 1 2.56 -8.42 12.52
N SER A 2 1.59 -8.79 11.70
CA SER A 2 1.09 -7.96 10.60
C SER A 2 -0.36 -7.56 10.86
N VAL A 3 -0.75 -6.38 10.42
CA VAL A 3 -2.14 -5.88 10.54
C VAL A 3 -2.71 -5.68 9.15
N PHE A 4 -3.82 -6.31 8.84
CA PHE A 4 -4.54 -6.10 7.58
C PHE A 4 -5.77 -5.25 7.82
N TYR A 5 -6.08 -4.36 6.88
CA TYR A 5 -7.22 -3.45 6.95
C TYR A 5 -7.58 -2.98 5.55
N GLU A 6 -8.71 -2.30 5.42
CA GLU A 6 -9.10 -1.63 4.20
C GLU A 6 -9.19 -0.12 4.44
N LEU A 7 -8.77 0.67 3.45
CA LEU A 7 -8.85 2.13 3.49
C LEU A 7 -9.46 2.64 2.17
N PRO A 8 -10.28 3.72 2.18
CA PRO A 8 -10.73 4.34 0.94
C PRO A 8 -9.54 4.75 0.07
N ALA A 9 -9.66 4.55 -1.24
CA ALA A 9 -8.59 4.87 -2.19
C ALA A 9 -8.16 6.34 -2.09
N THR A 10 -9.07 7.24 -1.73
CA THR A 10 -8.81 8.68 -1.57
C THR A 10 -7.93 9.04 -0.37
N GLU A 11 -7.76 8.12 0.59
CA GLU A 11 -6.96 8.32 1.80
C GLU A 11 -5.60 7.61 1.72
N LEU A 12 -5.27 7.01 0.57
CA LEU A 12 -3.97 6.39 0.36
C LEU A 12 -2.86 7.43 0.33
N VAL A 13 -1.71 7.07 0.90
CA VAL A 13 -0.49 7.87 0.92
C VAL A 13 0.73 7.00 0.60
N GLU A 14 1.81 7.63 0.20
CA GLU A 14 3.10 6.98 0.00
C GLU A 14 3.59 6.26 1.27
N GLY A 15 4.28 5.13 1.08
CA GLY A 15 4.85 4.35 2.18
C GLY A 15 3.88 3.36 2.84
N LEU A 16 2.60 3.36 2.47
CA LEU A 16 1.69 2.25 2.82
C LEU A 16 2.10 0.97 2.08
N SER A 17 1.68 -0.17 2.63
CA SER A 17 1.79 -1.47 1.96
C SER A 17 0.43 -2.07 1.66
N THR A 18 0.26 -2.59 0.44
CA THR A 18 -0.91 -3.37 0.02
C THR A 18 -0.91 -4.75 0.70
N ASP A 19 -2.04 -5.45 0.69
CA ASP A 19 -2.16 -6.76 1.33
C ASP A 19 -1.33 -7.87 0.65
N ASP A 20 -0.95 -7.69 -0.62
CA ASP A 20 0.02 -8.49 -1.38
C ASP A 20 1.49 -8.05 -1.13
N ALA A 21 1.73 -7.26 -0.09
CA ALA A 21 3.05 -6.82 0.38
C ALA A 21 3.84 -5.92 -0.59
N GLN A 22 3.18 -5.28 -1.55
CA GLN A 22 3.79 -4.21 -2.34
C GLN A 22 3.72 -2.88 -1.58
N ARG A 23 4.69 -1.98 -1.81
CA ARG A 23 4.75 -0.65 -1.20
C ARG A 23 4.28 0.40 -2.19
N ILE A 24 3.47 1.34 -1.72
CA ILE A 24 3.03 2.51 -2.47
C ILE A 24 4.17 3.53 -2.55
N LEU A 25 4.56 3.90 -3.77
CA LEU A 25 5.57 4.91 -4.08
C LEU A 25 4.96 6.28 -4.37
N ASP A 26 3.78 6.30 -4.98
CA ASP A 26 3.13 7.53 -5.42
C ASP A 26 1.61 7.32 -5.46
N VAL A 27 0.86 8.38 -5.17
CA VAL A 27 -0.60 8.42 -5.21
C VAL A 27 -1.05 9.70 -5.89
N MET A 28 -1.75 9.58 -7.01
CA MET A 28 -2.26 10.71 -7.78
C MET A 28 -3.74 10.56 -8.08
N ARG A 29 -4.47 11.67 -8.05
CA ARG A 29 -5.84 11.72 -8.56
C ARG A 29 -5.83 12.03 -10.06
N VAL A 30 -6.43 11.14 -10.85
CA VAL A 30 -6.59 11.30 -12.30
C VAL A 30 -8.07 11.23 -12.64
N GLY A 31 -8.71 12.41 -12.71
CA GLY A 31 -10.16 12.52 -12.86
C GLY A 31 -10.91 11.99 -11.62
N ASP A 32 -11.73 10.97 -11.82
CA ASP A 32 -12.52 10.27 -10.80
C ASP A 32 -11.80 9.03 -10.23
N LYS A 33 -10.58 8.78 -10.67
CA LYS A 33 -9.76 7.64 -10.24
C LYS A 33 -8.59 8.08 -9.37
N ILE A 34 -8.14 7.14 -8.55
CA ILE A 34 -6.89 7.21 -7.81
C ILE A 34 -5.91 6.28 -8.48
N GLN A 35 -4.85 6.86 -9.04
CA GLN A 35 -3.70 6.15 -9.58
C GLN A 35 -2.69 5.94 -8.45
N VAL A 36 -2.21 4.71 -8.32
CA VAL A 36 -1.25 4.31 -7.29
C VAL A 36 -0.11 3.57 -7.96
N THR A 37 1.10 4.04 -7.73
CA THR A 37 2.32 3.36 -8.19
C THR A 37 2.84 2.49 -7.04
N VAL A 38 3.05 1.20 -7.31
CA VAL A 38 3.45 0.21 -6.32
C VAL A 38 4.66 -0.59 -6.78
N TYR A 39 5.43 -1.12 -5.84
CA TYR A 39 6.54 -2.04 -6.14
C TYR A 39 6.72 -3.09 -5.05
N THR A 40 7.45 -4.16 -5.36
CA THR A 40 7.79 -5.19 -4.35
C THR A 40 9.10 -4.85 -3.66
N PRO A 41 9.12 -4.49 -2.36
CA PRO A 41 10.36 -4.17 -1.66
C PRO A 41 11.24 -5.41 -1.41
N ARG A 42 12.56 -5.21 -1.33
CA ARG A 42 13.58 -6.24 -1.05
C ARG A 42 14.59 -5.70 -0.03
N THR A 43 14.47 -6.11 1.22
CA THR A 43 15.39 -5.66 2.29
C THR A 43 16.68 -6.47 2.35
N ASP A 44 16.73 -7.60 1.65
CA ASP A 44 17.87 -8.53 1.61
C ASP A 44 18.78 -8.28 0.39
N ASP A 45 18.37 -7.43 -0.54
CA ASP A 45 19.10 -7.12 -1.77
C ASP A 45 18.78 -5.70 -2.27
N ASP A 46 19.68 -4.75 -1.95
CA ASP A 46 19.56 -3.34 -2.34
C ASP A 46 19.60 -3.12 -3.87
N ALA A 47 20.23 -4.02 -4.62
CA ALA A 47 20.26 -3.92 -6.07
C ALA A 47 18.91 -4.32 -6.66
N GLN A 48 18.34 -5.42 -6.18
CA GLN A 48 17.00 -5.85 -6.58
C GLN A 48 15.92 -4.89 -6.10
N ASP A 49 16.04 -4.28 -4.91
CA ASP A 49 15.06 -3.27 -4.43
C ASP A 49 14.99 -2.07 -5.38
N ARG A 50 16.16 -1.53 -5.76
CA ARG A 50 16.24 -0.43 -6.73
C ARG A 50 15.69 -0.82 -8.09
N GLN A 51 15.99 -2.03 -8.55
CA GLN A 51 15.42 -2.54 -9.81
C GLN A 51 13.89 -2.62 -9.72
N ASN A 52 13.34 -3.15 -8.63
CA ASN A 52 11.90 -3.26 -8.43
C ASN A 52 11.22 -1.88 -8.37
N GLN A 53 11.88 -0.87 -7.81
CA GLN A 53 11.37 0.51 -7.85
C GLN A 53 11.26 1.04 -9.29
N HIS A 54 12.24 0.72 -10.14
CA HIS A 54 12.21 1.07 -11.57
C HIS A 54 11.15 0.28 -12.35
N GLU A 55 10.89 -0.96 -11.96
CA GLU A 55 9.87 -1.84 -12.55
C GLU A 55 8.53 -1.76 -11.81
N SER A 56 8.20 -0.58 -11.26
CA SER A 56 6.97 -0.37 -10.53
C SER A 56 5.73 -0.57 -11.41
N GLU A 57 4.66 -1.03 -10.77
CA GLU A 57 3.35 -1.26 -11.37
C GLU A 57 2.43 -0.07 -11.07
N THR A 58 1.61 0.33 -12.03
CA THR A 58 0.56 1.33 -11.81
C THR A 58 -0.80 0.64 -11.69
N ARG A 59 -1.50 0.90 -10.60
CA ARG A 59 -2.87 0.44 -10.33
C ARG A 59 -3.83 1.62 -10.32
N LEU A 60 -5.05 1.41 -10.82
CA LEU A 60 -6.12 2.42 -10.84
C LEU A 60 -7.31 1.95 -10.01
N TYR A 61 -7.69 2.75 -9.03
CA TYR A 61 -8.86 2.55 -8.19
C TYR A 61 -9.93 3.61 -8.47
N GLY A 62 -11.20 3.26 -8.35
CA GLY A 62 -12.25 4.28 -8.32
C GLY A 62 -12.19 5.07 -7.01
N ALA A 63 -12.60 6.34 -7.01
CA ALA A 63 -12.60 7.15 -5.78
C ALA A 63 -13.49 6.57 -4.65
N GLY A 64 -14.51 5.77 -4.98
CA GLY A 64 -15.36 5.08 -4.00
C GLY A 64 -14.84 3.69 -3.57
N SER A 65 -13.72 3.22 -4.14
CA SER A 65 -13.16 1.91 -3.83
C SER A 65 -12.45 1.91 -2.48
N TYR A 66 -12.47 0.76 -1.81
CA TYR A 66 -11.62 0.47 -0.67
C TYR A 66 -10.48 -0.43 -1.14
N VAL A 67 -9.27 -0.15 -0.67
CA VAL A 67 -8.06 -0.88 -1.03
C VAL A 67 -7.60 -1.69 0.18
N SER A 68 -7.30 -2.97 -0.04
CA SER A 68 -6.77 -3.86 0.97
C SER A 68 -5.30 -3.54 1.23
N LEU A 69 -4.97 -3.31 2.49
CA LEU A 69 -3.65 -2.92 2.97
C LEU A 69 -3.14 -3.89 4.03
N GLY A 70 -1.82 -3.95 4.15
CA GLY A 70 -1.11 -4.68 5.20
C GLY A 70 -0.04 -3.80 5.82
N ALA A 71 -0.02 -3.66 7.14
CA ALA A 71 1.12 -3.14 7.88
C ALA A 71 1.99 -4.32 8.31
N PHE A 72 3.19 -4.40 7.75
CA PHE A 72 4.19 -5.43 8.01
C PHE A 72 5.36 -4.83 8.81
N PRO A 73 6.22 -5.64 9.44
CA PRO A 73 7.48 -5.15 9.97
C PRO A 73 8.27 -4.41 8.88
N GLY A 74 8.59 -3.14 9.12
CA GLY A 74 9.30 -2.29 8.15
C GLY A 74 8.40 -1.58 7.11
N THR A 75 7.07 -1.66 7.22
CA THR A 75 6.18 -0.74 6.49
C THR A 75 6.39 0.68 7.03
N PRO A 76 6.75 1.67 6.19
CA PRO A 76 7.02 3.05 6.64
C PRO A 76 5.82 3.75 7.28
N VAL A 77 4.61 3.49 6.77
CA VAL A 77 3.37 4.12 7.23
C VAL A 77 2.33 3.07 7.61
N ASP A 78 1.77 3.17 8.82
CA ASP A 78 0.67 2.33 9.29
C ASP A 78 -0.58 3.19 9.56
N LEU A 79 -1.60 3.02 8.72
CA LEU A 79 -2.92 3.64 8.86
C LEU A 79 -3.99 2.67 9.35
N SER A 80 -3.61 1.55 9.96
CA SER A 80 -4.56 0.57 10.50
C SER A 80 -5.49 1.11 11.59
N ARG A 81 -5.16 2.28 12.16
CA ARG A 81 -5.97 3.01 13.15
C ARG A 81 -6.62 4.29 12.59
N HIS A 82 -6.56 4.51 11.29
CA HIS A 82 -7.20 5.67 10.66
C HIS A 82 -8.72 5.65 10.90
N PRO A 83 -9.40 6.79 11.09
CA PRO A 83 -10.84 6.83 11.35
C PRO A 83 -11.71 6.19 10.27
N GLN A 84 -11.21 6.15 9.02
CA GLN A 84 -11.89 5.51 7.89
C GLN A 84 -11.42 4.08 7.61
N ALA A 85 -10.45 3.57 8.38
CA ALA A 85 -10.01 2.19 8.23
C ALA A 85 -11.11 1.22 8.68
N ARG A 86 -11.29 0.14 7.94
CA ARG A 86 -12.27 -0.92 8.25
C ARG A 86 -11.65 -2.31 8.10
N ASN A 87 -12.41 -3.33 8.51
CA ASN A 87 -12.02 -4.74 8.41
C ASN A 87 -10.64 -5.05 9.00
N ARG A 88 -10.26 -4.32 10.06
CA ARG A 88 -8.97 -4.48 10.74
C ARG A 88 -8.87 -5.88 11.34
N ARG A 89 -7.80 -6.60 11.01
CA ARG A 89 -7.47 -7.94 11.53
C ARG A 89 -5.98 -8.08 11.76
N GLU A 90 -5.61 -8.77 12.82
CA GLU A 90 -4.21 -9.04 13.17
C GLU A 90 -3.83 -10.46 12.71
N SER A 91 -2.60 -10.63 12.25
CA SER A 91 -2.04 -11.92 11.86
C SER A 91 -0.66 -12.11 12.51
N SER A 92 -0.49 -13.27 13.13
CA SER A 92 0.75 -13.72 13.78
C SER A 92 1.52 -14.76 12.98
N ARG A 93 1.06 -15.08 11.76
CA ARG A 93 1.75 -16.01 10.86
C ARG A 93 3.13 -15.51 10.45
#